data_AF-A0AAU3VDV8-F1
#
_entry.id   AF-A0AAU3VDV8-F1
#
_cell.length_a   1.000
_cell.length_b   1.000
_cell.length_c   1.000
_cell.angle_alpha   90.00
_cell.angle_beta   90.00
_cell.angle_gamma   90.00
#
_symmetry.space_group_name_H-M   'P 1'
#
loop_
_entity.id
_entity.type
_entity.pdbx_description
1 polymer ?
#
loop_
_entity_poly.entity_id
_entity_poly.type
_entity_poly.pdbx_seq_one_letter_code
_entity_poly.pdbx_strand_id
1 'polypeptide(L)'
;MISIEGSPRVVLPGPVLDASGEHLHASGRMTPVTVTDTRPGSVGWTASGQAGDFAGPYGTGIPASSLTWAPEVVDAGNVRGVTAGPPVLPGDDGGLGRARTLATGAGPGTADVGARLDLDAPTDTRPGTYTAVLTLTVI
;
A
#
# COMPACT_ATOMS: atom_id res chain seq x y z
N MET A 1 0.18 24.04 -2.29
CA MET A 1 -0.14 23.03 -1.25
C MET A 1 0.10 21.66 -1.83
N ILE A 2 0.24 20.63 -1.00
CA ILE A 2 0.28 19.25 -1.47
C ILE A 2 -0.81 18.44 -0.79
N SER A 3 -1.50 17.60 -1.56
CA SER A 3 -2.58 16.74 -1.09
C SER A 3 -2.52 15.36 -1.73
N ILE A 4 -3.11 14.39 -1.03
CA ILE A 4 -3.41 13.06 -1.54
C ILE A 4 -4.91 12.84 -1.36
N GLU A 5 -5.60 12.56 -2.45
CA GLU A 5 -7.06 12.47 -2.52
C GLU A 5 -7.50 11.10 -3.02
N GLY A 6 -8.71 10.71 -2.64
CA GLY A 6 -9.28 9.40 -2.93
C GLY A 6 -9.73 8.67 -1.68
N SER A 7 -10.40 7.55 -1.88
CA SER A 7 -10.78 6.61 -0.81
C SER A 7 -10.24 5.24 -1.19
N PRO A 8 -8.92 5.03 -1.09
CA PRO A 8 -8.31 3.78 -1.52
C PRO A 8 -8.93 2.64 -0.73
N ARG A 9 -9.50 1.68 -1.46
CA ARG A 9 -9.98 0.42 -0.90
C ARG A 9 -9.21 -0.71 -1.54
N VAL A 10 -8.88 -1.70 -0.73
CA VAL A 10 -8.31 -2.96 -1.16
C VAL A 10 -9.25 -4.04 -0.64
N VAL A 11 -9.75 -4.88 -1.54
CA VAL A 11 -10.45 -6.10 -1.15
C VAL A 11 -9.52 -7.25 -1.51
N LEU A 12 -9.03 -7.94 -0.49
CA LEU A 12 -8.29 -9.18 -0.67
C LEU A 12 -9.31 -10.32 -0.74
N PRO A 13 -9.24 -11.20 -1.77
CA PRO A 13 -10.10 -12.38 -1.84
C PRO A 13 -9.78 -13.35 -0.69
N GLY A 14 -10.60 -14.40 -0.54
CA GLY A 14 -10.27 -15.49 0.38
C GLY A 14 -8.88 -16.05 0.07
N PRO A 15 -7.97 -16.11 1.07
CA PRO A 15 -6.61 -16.52 0.81
C PRO A 15 -6.53 -17.99 0.45
N VAL A 16 -5.55 -18.34 -0.37
CA VAL A 16 -5.26 -19.71 -0.79
C VAL A 16 -3.91 -20.11 -0.23
N LEU A 17 -3.75 -21.38 0.14
CA LEU A 17 -2.44 -21.90 0.56
C LEU A 17 -1.44 -21.71 -0.59
N ASP A 18 -0.31 -21.10 -0.30
CA ASP A 18 0.74 -20.86 -1.28
C ASP A 18 1.45 -22.16 -1.69
N ALA A 19 2.32 -22.08 -2.70
CA ALA A 19 3.01 -23.27 -3.21
C ALA A 19 3.99 -23.90 -2.21
N SER A 20 4.51 -23.11 -1.27
CA SER A 20 5.38 -23.62 -0.21
C SER A 20 4.60 -24.33 0.90
N GLY A 21 3.32 -23.99 1.07
CA GLY A 21 2.48 -24.49 2.15
C GLY A 21 2.70 -23.74 3.47
N GLU A 22 3.49 -22.66 3.47
CA GLU A 22 3.87 -21.92 4.67
C GLU A 22 2.88 -20.77 4.97
N HIS A 23 2.16 -20.27 3.95
CA HIS A 23 1.26 -19.13 4.11
C HIS A 23 -0.07 -19.28 3.37
N LEU A 24 -1.10 -18.65 3.94
CA LEU A 24 -2.36 -18.35 3.27
C LEU A 24 -2.19 -17.01 2.53
N HIS A 25 -2.05 -17.07 1.21
CA HIS A 25 -1.79 -15.94 0.34
C HIS A 25 -3.06 -15.33 -0.25
N ALA A 26 -3.22 -14.02 -0.14
CA ALA A 26 -4.24 -13.26 -0.87
C ALA A 26 -3.63 -12.01 -1.52
N SER A 27 -4.18 -11.64 -2.68
CA SER A 27 -3.66 -10.54 -3.47
C SER A 27 -4.77 -9.66 -4.02
N GLY A 28 -4.57 -8.35 -3.99
CA GLY A 28 -5.55 -7.37 -4.46
C GLY A 28 -4.91 -6.04 -4.82
N ARG A 29 -5.59 -5.24 -5.64
CA ARG A 29 -5.11 -3.90 -6.00
C ARG A 29 -5.85 -2.86 -5.19
N MET A 30 -5.13 -1.82 -4.75
CA MET A 30 -5.80 -0.63 -4.22
C MET A 30 -6.44 0.15 -5.35
N THR A 31 -7.59 0.76 -5.07
CA THR A 31 -8.05 1.89 -5.89
C THR A 31 -6.97 2.97 -5.91
N PRO A 32 -6.55 3.46 -7.09
CA PRO A 32 -5.54 4.52 -7.18
C PRO A 32 -5.94 5.76 -6.39
N VAL A 33 -4.94 6.51 -5.94
CA VAL A 33 -5.08 7.80 -5.28
C VAL A 33 -4.41 8.89 -6.09
N THR A 34 -4.98 10.09 -6.00
CA THR A 34 -4.52 11.25 -6.76
C THR A 34 -3.65 12.11 -5.87
N VAL A 35 -2.39 12.31 -6.25
CA VAL A 35 -1.48 13.25 -5.61
C VAL A 35 -1.52 14.56 -6.40
N THR A 36 -1.79 15.67 -5.72
CA THR A 36 -1.77 17.01 -6.32
C THR A 36 -0.81 17.91 -5.57
N ASP A 37 0.18 18.45 -6.28
CA ASP A 37 1.10 19.47 -5.77
C ASP A 37 0.90 20.79 -6.53
N THR A 38 0.55 21.85 -5.81
CA THR A 38 0.40 23.22 -6.32
C THR A 38 1.42 24.18 -5.71
N ARG A 39 2.43 23.67 -4.99
CA ARG A 39 3.52 24.50 -4.44
C ARG A 39 4.32 25.12 -5.59
N PRO A 40 4.75 26.38 -5.46
CA PRO A 40 5.59 27.02 -6.48
C PRO A 40 6.99 26.38 -6.52
N GLY A 41 7.60 26.37 -7.71
CA GLY A 41 8.93 25.79 -7.95
C GLY A 41 8.89 24.32 -8.35
N SER A 42 10.01 23.61 -8.25
CA SER A 42 10.13 22.17 -8.54
C SER A 42 10.59 21.41 -7.31
N VAL A 43 9.96 21.68 -6.17
CA VAL A 43 10.20 20.92 -4.95
C VAL A 43 9.64 19.50 -5.17
N GLY A 44 10.47 18.49 -4.95
CA GLY A 44 10.02 17.10 -5.05
C GLY A 44 9.02 16.76 -3.95
N TRP A 45 8.21 15.73 -4.19
CA TRP A 45 7.31 15.18 -3.19
C TRP A 45 7.51 13.68 -3.02
N THR A 46 7.11 13.17 -1.86
CA THR A 46 7.06 11.74 -1.56
C THR A 46 5.72 11.38 -0.96
N ALA A 47 5.02 10.44 -1.59
CA ALA A 47 3.88 9.75 -1.03
C ALA A 47 4.35 8.46 -0.36
N SER A 48 3.90 8.19 0.86
CA SER A 48 4.21 6.99 1.63
C SER A 48 2.95 6.37 2.22
N GLY A 49 3.03 5.09 2.58
CA GLY A 49 1.95 4.35 3.22
C GLY A 49 2.44 3.46 4.36
N GLN A 50 1.59 3.27 5.35
CA GLN A 50 1.79 2.35 6.47
C GLN A 50 0.45 1.73 6.88
N ALA A 51 0.42 0.42 7.09
CA ALA A 51 -0.73 -0.32 7.59
C ALA A 51 -0.62 -0.56 9.10
N GLY A 52 -1.77 -0.59 9.77
CA GLY A 52 -1.91 -1.23 11.09
C GLY A 52 -2.14 -2.73 10.95
N ASP A 53 -2.07 -3.45 12.08
CA ASP A 53 -2.40 -4.87 12.13
C ASP A 53 -3.86 -5.09 11.70
N PHE A 54 -4.12 -6.23 11.06
CA PHE A 54 -5.47 -6.64 10.74
C PHE A 54 -6.18 -7.13 12.01
N ALA A 55 -7.36 -6.59 12.27
CA ALA A 55 -8.26 -7.09 13.30
C ALA A 55 -9.23 -8.12 12.71
N GLY A 56 -9.29 -9.30 13.33
CA GLY A 56 -10.16 -10.41 12.97
C GLY A 56 -11.24 -10.71 14.01
N PRO A 57 -12.06 -11.75 13.78
CA PRO A 57 -13.12 -12.13 14.71
C PRO A 57 -12.54 -12.65 16.03
N TYR A 58 -13.30 -12.47 17.12
CA TYR A 58 -12.94 -12.97 18.46
C TYR A 58 -11.57 -12.50 18.99
N GLY A 59 -11.10 -11.33 18.54
CA GLY A 59 -9.82 -10.75 18.97
C GLY A 59 -8.59 -11.37 18.31
N THR A 60 -8.77 -12.16 17.24
CA THR A 60 -7.66 -12.60 16.39
C THR A 60 -7.09 -11.44 15.57
N GLY A 61 -5.86 -11.58 15.08
CA GLY A 61 -5.27 -10.59 14.20
C GLY A 61 -4.17 -11.16 13.32
N ILE A 62 -3.82 -10.42 12.28
CA ILE A 62 -2.71 -10.72 11.38
C ILE A 62 -1.78 -9.50 11.42
N PRO A 63 -0.48 -9.68 11.70
CA PRO A 63 0.42 -8.56 11.83
C PRO A 63 0.58 -7.82 10.50
N ALA A 64 0.73 -6.49 10.53
CA ALA A 64 0.94 -5.68 9.34
C ALA A 64 2.25 -6.03 8.60
N SER A 65 3.18 -6.72 9.27
CA SER A 65 4.38 -7.28 8.64
C SER A 65 4.09 -8.38 7.63
N SER A 66 2.93 -9.04 7.72
CA SER A 66 2.45 -10.01 6.72
C SER A 66 1.91 -9.36 5.45
N LEU A 67 1.71 -8.03 5.45
CA LEU A 67 1.24 -7.29 4.28
C LEU A 67 2.42 -6.63 3.57
N THR A 68 2.51 -6.89 2.28
CA THR A 68 3.49 -6.31 1.38
C THR A 68 2.79 -5.56 0.25
N TRP A 69 3.54 -4.78 -0.51
CA TRP A 69 3.00 -4.12 -1.69
C TRP A 69 4.02 -3.97 -2.81
N ALA A 70 3.52 -3.80 -4.02
CA ALA A 70 4.27 -3.37 -5.19
C ALA A 70 3.65 -2.07 -5.70
N PRO A 71 4.25 -0.91 -5.38
CA PRO A 71 3.78 0.38 -5.87
C PRO A 71 3.83 0.50 -7.40
N GLU A 72 2.92 1.30 -7.94
CA GLU A 72 2.83 1.59 -9.38
C GLU A 72 2.42 3.03 -9.64
N VAL A 73 2.91 3.60 -10.75
CA VAL A 73 2.38 4.85 -11.31
C VAL A 73 1.26 4.48 -12.27
N VAL A 74 0.04 4.92 -11.96
CA VAL A 74 -1.15 4.61 -12.77
C VAL A 74 -1.28 5.62 -13.89
N ASP A 75 -1.13 6.91 -13.57
CA ASP A 75 -1.01 8.01 -14.52
C ASP A 75 -0.03 9.05 -13.96
N ALA A 76 1.02 9.38 -14.71
CA ALA A 76 1.95 10.43 -14.30
C ALA A 76 1.37 11.85 -14.45
N GLY A 77 0.27 11.99 -15.20
CA GLY A 77 -0.38 13.25 -15.49
C GLY A 77 0.61 14.30 -16.01
N ASN A 78 0.63 15.47 -15.38
CA ASN A 78 1.54 16.57 -15.75
C ASN A 78 2.71 16.77 -14.77
N VAL A 79 2.88 15.86 -13.81
CA VAL A 79 4.01 15.90 -12.88
C VAL A 79 5.26 15.36 -13.58
N ARG A 80 6.41 16.02 -13.42
CA ARG A 80 7.68 15.52 -13.96
C ARG A 80 8.25 14.44 -13.06
N GLY A 81 8.85 13.40 -13.64
CA GLY A 81 9.65 12.42 -12.89
C GLY A 81 8.87 11.60 -11.86
N VAL A 82 7.57 11.36 -12.07
CA VAL A 82 6.80 10.47 -11.19
C VAL A 82 7.36 9.07 -11.25
N THR A 83 7.76 8.53 -10.10
CA THR A 83 8.38 7.21 -9.98
C THR A 83 7.70 6.42 -8.87
N ALA A 84 7.39 5.15 -9.13
CA ALA A 84 6.89 4.24 -8.10
C ALA A 84 7.96 3.96 -7.04
N GLY A 85 7.54 3.77 -5.80
CA GLY A 85 8.41 3.31 -4.73
C GLY A 85 8.90 1.86 -4.97
N PRO A 86 9.95 1.43 -4.26
CA PRO A 86 10.40 0.04 -4.34
C PRO A 86 9.32 -0.92 -3.83
N PRO A 87 9.21 -2.13 -4.41
CA PRO A 87 8.35 -3.16 -3.83
C PRO A 87 8.86 -3.55 -2.44
N VAL A 88 7.93 -3.89 -1.57
CA VAL A 88 8.20 -4.52 -0.27
C VAL A 88 8.06 -6.02 -0.50
N LEU A 89 9.06 -6.78 -0.13
CA LEU A 89 9.07 -8.23 -0.30
C LEU A 89 8.74 -8.95 1.03
N PRO A 90 8.24 -10.20 0.99
CA PRO A 90 8.08 -11.00 2.19
C PRO A 90 9.40 -11.10 2.96
N GLY A 91 9.34 -10.87 4.27
CA GLY A 91 10.53 -10.85 5.14
C GLY A 91 11.24 -9.50 5.23
N ASP A 92 10.87 -8.50 4.43
CA ASP A 92 11.36 -7.13 4.61
C ASP A 92 10.92 -6.58 5.97
N ASP A 93 11.84 -5.90 6.66
CA ASP A 93 11.73 -5.46 8.06
C ASP A 93 10.40 -4.76 8.39
N GLY A 94 9.42 -5.54 8.87
CA GLY A 94 8.11 -5.09 9.29
C GLY A 94 7.06 -4.90 8.18
N GLY A 95 7.30 -5.34 6.94
CA GLY A 95 6.32 -5.25 5.84
C GLY A 95 5.75 -3.83 5.68
N LEU A 96 4.42 -3.72 5.60
CA LEU A 96 3.68 -2.46 5.68
C LEU A 96 3.38 -1.98 7.10
N GLY A 97 3.79 -2.69 8.15
CA GLY A 97 3.77 -2.19 9.53
C GLY A 97 4.72 -1.00 9.77
N ARG A 98 5.54 -0.64 8.78
CA ARG A 98 6.38 0.57 8.75
C ARG A 98 6.05 1.41 7.52
N ALA A 99 6.35 2.70 7.59
CA ALA A 99 6.19 3.59 6.44
C ALA A 99 7.06 3.16 5.26
N ARG A 100 6.43 3.00 4.10
CA ARG A 100 7.07 2.65 2.82
C ARG A 100 6.71 3.68 1.77
N THR A 101 7.63 3.97 0.87
CA THR A 101 7.36 4.88 -0.25
C THR A 101 6.39 4.25 -1.22
N LEU A 102 5.32 4.98 -1.56
CA LEU A 102 4.38 4.65 -2.63
C LEU A 102 4.87 5.23 -3.95
N ALA A 103 5.20 6.53 -3.96
CA ALA A 103 5.69 7.21 -5.15
C ALA A 103 6.46 8.48 -4.79
N THR A 104 7.27 8.96 -5.73
CA THR A 104 7.89 10.27 -5.70
C THR A 104 7.55 11.03 -6.97
N GLY A 105 7.63 12.36 -6.94
CA GLY A 105 7.50 13.20 -8.14
C GLY A 105 8.28 14.50 -8.01
N ALA A 106 8.54 15.14 -9.15
CA ALA A 106 9.31 16.38 -9.24
C ALA A 106 8.41 17.56 -9.64
N GLY A 107 8.13 18.42 -8.67
CA GLY A 107 7.40 19.66 -8.87
C GLY A 107 5.88 19.51 -8.99
N PRO A 108 5.19 20.61 -9.33
CA PRO A 108 3.76 20.71 -9.30
C PRO A 108 3.08 19.89 -10.40
N GLY A 109 1.82 19.56 -10.15
CA GLY A 109 0.97 18.81 -11.05
C GLY A 109 0.09 17.83 -10.30
N THR A 110 -0.59 16.99 -11.07
CA THR A 110 -1.46 15.93 -10.58
C THR A 110 -1.01 14.59 -11.20
N ALA A 111 -0.94 13.55 -10.38
CA ALA A 111 -0.60 12.19 -10.79
C ALA A 111 -1.43 11.17 -9.99
N ASP A 112 -1.78 10.06 -10.62
CA ASP A 112 -2.44 8.93 -9.99
C ASP A 112 -1.44 7.81 -9.71
N VAL A 113 -1.42 7.35 -8.46
CA VAL A 113 -0.50 6.31 -7.98
C VAL A 113 -1.29 5.23 -7.25
N GLY A 114 -0.78 4.00 -7.29
CA GLY A 114 -1.44 2.85 -6.70
C GLY A 114 -0.43 1.80 -6.26
N ALA A 115 -0.95 0.64 -5.88
CA ALA A 115 -0.15 -0.52 -5.54
C ALA A 115 -0.98 -1.80 -5.68
N ARG A 116 -0.30 -2.90 -5.99
CA ARG A 116 -0.78 -4.24 -5.66
C ARG A 116 -0.36 -4.56 -4.23
N LEU A 117 -1.27 -5.14 -3.45
CA LEU A 117 -1.01 -5.60 -2.09
C LEU A 117 -1.11 -7.12 -2.04
N ASP A 118 -0.22 -7.70 -1.26
CA ASP A 118 -0.09 -9.15 -1.08
C ASP A 118 -0.01 -9.44 0.42
N LEU A 119 -0.90 -10.30 0.90
CA LEU A 119 -1.01 -10.72 2.30
C LEU A 119 -0.61 -12.19 2.42
N ASP A 120 0.42 -12.44 3.21
CA ASP A 120 0.88 -13.79 3.58
C ASP A 120 0.50 -14.05 5.05
N ALA A 121 -0.71 -14.57 5.26
CA ALA A 121 -1.22 -14.85 6.59
C ALA A 121 -0.72 -16.23 7.09
N PRO A 122 -0.52 -16.43 8.40
CA PRO A 122 -0.22 -17.74 8.97
C PRO A 122 -1.25 -18.82 8.59
N THR A 123 -0.83 -20.07 8.39
CA THR A 123 -1.74 -21.16 8.00
C THR A 123 -2.76 -21.55 9.07
N ASP A 124 -2.54 -21.16 10.31
CA ASP A 124 -3.49 -21.32 11.43
C ASP A 124 -4.45 -20.13 11.59
N THR A 125 -4.42 -19.16 10.66
CA THR A 125 -5.37 -18.04 10.62
C THR A 125 -6.80 -18.55 10.62
N ARG A 126 -7.59 -18.11 11.61
CA ARG A 126 -8.98 -18.56 11.74
C ARG A 126 -9.85 -17.96 10.64
N PRO A 127 -10.84 -18.70 10.12
CA PRO A 127 -11.79 -18.17 9.14
C PRO A 127 -12.55 -16.94 9.67
N GLY A 128 -12.70 -15.93 8.82
CA GLY A 128 -13.46 -14.72 9.11
C GLY A 128 -12.98 -13.51 8.32
N THR A 129 -13.65 -12.38 8.53
CA THR A 129 -13.27 -11.10 7.93
C THR A 129 -12.21 -10.42 8.78
N TYR A 130 -11.11 -10.01 8.14
CA TYR A 130 -10.04 -9.24 8.74
C TYR A 130 -9.98 -7.85 8.11
N THR A 131 -9.80 -6.81 8.93
CA THR A 131 -9.73 -5.42 8.46
C THR A 131 -8.53 -4.69 9.04
N ALA A 132 -7.87 -3.89 8.23
CA ALA A 132 -6.76 -3.02 8.62
C ALA A 132 -6.97 -1.62 8.03
N VAL A 133 -6.27 -0.63 8.58
CA VAL A 133 -6.20 0.73 8.03
C VAL A 133 -4.84 0.92 7.38
N LEU A 134 -4.83 1.30 6.10
CA LEU A 134 -3.66 1.81 5.39
C LEU A 134 -3.69 3.33 5.43
N THR A 135 -2.76 3.93 6.17
CA THR A 135 -2.59 5.39 6.24
C THR A 135 -1.64 5.81 5.13
N LEU A 136 -2.05 6.78 4.31
CA LEU A 136 -1.22 7.39 3.29
C LEU A 136 -0.85 8.82 3.69
N THR A 137 0.41 9.19 3.48
CA THR A 137 0.95 10.53 3.77
C THR A 137 1.66 11.06 2.53
N VAL A 138 1.57 12.37 2.28
CA VAL A 138 2.36 13.03 1.23
C VAL A 138 3.04 14.28 1.79
N ILE A 139 4.30 14.49 1.43
CA ILE A 139 5.14 15.63 1.83
C ILE A 139 5.90 16.22 0.65
#